data_AF-A0A388P236-F1
#
_entry.id   AF-A0A388P236-F1
#
_cell.length_a   1.000
_cell.length_b   1.000
_cell.length_c   1.000
_cell.angle_alpha   90.00
_cell.angle_beta   90.00
_cell.angle_gamma   90.00
#
_symmetry.space_group_name_H-M   'P 1'
#
loop_
_entity.id
_entity.type
_entity.pdbx_description
1 polymer ?
#
loop_
_entity_poly.entity_id
_entity_poly.type
_entity_poly.pdbx_seq_one_letter_code
_entity_poly.pdbx_strand_id
1 'polypeptide(L)' 'MVGPWVTEQLAAGYLAVNWEASVDEIAEFVMPHPSLSELLARQFSR' A
#
# COMPACT_ATOMS: atom_id res chain seq x y z
N MET A 1 -10.10 -3.04 3.27
CA MET A 1 -9.18 -4.13 3.67
C MET A 1 -9.84 -4.93 4.77
N VAL A 2 -9.68 -6.25 4.79
CA VAL A 2 -10.18 -7.12 5.87
C VAL A 2 -9.06 -8.06 6.25
N GLY A 3 -8.68 -8.04 7.53
CA GLY A 3 -7.61 -8.89 8.03
C GLY A 3 -6.87 -8.29 9.23
N PRO A 4 -5.79 -8.95 9.66
CA PRO A 4 -4.93 -8.48 10.74
C PRO A 4 -4.22 -7.15 10.40
N TRP A 5 -4.05 -6.28 11.41
CA TRP A 5 -3.32 -5.00 11.29
C TRP A 5 -3.81 -4.05 10.18
N VAL A 6 -5.12 -4.10 9.85
CA VAL A 6 -5.74 -3.21 8.86
C VAL A 6 -5.62 -1.74 9.26
N THR A 7 -5.72 -1.44 10.56
CA THR A 7 -5.58 -0.07 11.07
C THR A 7 -4.23 0.56 10.71
N GLU A 8 -3.17 -0.23 10.70
CA GLU A 8 -1.81 0.17 10.38
C GLU A 8 -1.61 0.33 8.87
N GLN A 9 -2.29 -0.51 8.07
CA GLN A 9 -2.29 -0.37 6.61
C GLN A 9 -3.08 0.87 6.12
N LEU A 10 -4.03 1.38 6.91
CA LEU A 10 -4.80 2.57 6.54
C LEU A 10 -3.90 3.80 6.37
N ALA A 11 -2.79 3.93 7.12
CA ALA A 11 -1.92 5.10 7.00
C ALA A 11 -1.34 5.25 5.58
N ALA A 12 -0.84 4.17 5.00
CA ALA A 12 -0.31 4.17 3.64
C ALA A 12 -1.41 4.38 2.59
N GLY A 13 -2.60 3.79 2.81
CA GLY A 13 -3.77 4.04 1.96
C GLY A 13 -4.26 5.50 2.02
N TYR A 14 -4.26 6.12 3.20
CA TYR A 14 -4.61 7.53 3.37
C TYR A 14 -3.59 8.44 2.69
N LEU A 15 -2.30 8.13 2.79
CA LEU A 15 -1.27 8.87 2.07
C LEU A 15 -1.48 8.80 0.56
N ALA A 16 -1.74 7.61 0.02
CA ALA A 16 -2.01 7.43 -1.41
C ALA A 16 -3.23 8.23 -1.88
N VAL A 17 -4.32 8.22 -1.10
CA VAL A 17 -5.53 9.00 -1.41
C VAL A 17 -5.28 10.51 -1.30
N ASN A 18 -4.60 10.97 -0.25
CA ASN A 18 -4.33 12.39 -0.04
C ASN A 18 -3.35 12.97 -1.07
N TRP A 19 -2.43 12.15 -1.57
CA TRP A 19 -1.54 12.51 -2.67
C TRP A 19 -2.26 12.47 -4.02
N GLU A 20 -3.43 11.85 -4.10
CA GLU A 20 -4.11 11.54 -5.37
C GLU A 20 -3.24 10.64 -6.28
N ALA A 21 -2.47 9.73 -5.68
CA ALA A 21 -1.58 8.83 -6.39
C ALA A 21 -2.36 7.81 -7.24
N SER A 22 -1.91 7.61 -8.48
CA SER A 22 -2.41 6.58 -9.38
C SER A 22 -1.89 5.19 -9.01
N VAL A 23 -2.55 4.16 -9.53
CA VAL A 23 -2.18 2.75 -9.30
C VAL A 23 -0.77 2.45 -9.80
N ASP A 24 -0.40 3.01 -10.96
CA ASP A 24 0.93 2.84 -11.56
C ASP A 24 2.02 3.46 -10.70
N GLU A 25 1.77 4.63 -10.10
CA GLU A 25 2.70 5.27 -9.17
C GLU A 25 2.86 4.47 -7.88
N ILE A 26 1.79 3.87 -7.36
CA ILE A 26 1.84 3.05 -6.16
C ILE A 26 2.65 1.76 -6.39
N ALA A 27 2.54 1.15 -7.58
CA ALA A 27 3.23 -0.09 -7.93
C ALA A 27 4.77 0.05 -7.98
N GLU A 28 5.28 1.27 -8.19
CA GLU A 28 6.72 1.56 -8.23
C GLU A 28 7.35 1.64 -6.82
N PHE A 29 6.55 1.80 -5.76
CA PHE A 29 7.09 1.90 -4.40
C PHE A 29 7.59 0.56 -3.87
N VAL A 30 8.87 0.54 -3.47
CA VAL A 30 9.48 -0.60 -2.79
C VAL A 30 9.18 -0.53 -1.29
N MET A 31 8.40 -1.49 -0.81
CA MET A 31 8.02 -1.60 0.58
C MET A 31 8.97 -2.55 1.36
N PRO A 32 9.16 -2.35 2.67
CA PRO A 32 10.06 -3.19 3.47
C PRO A 32 9.68 -4.67 3.45
N HIS A 33 10.68 -5.56 3.37
CA HIS A 33 10.49 -7.01 3.39
C HIS A 33 11.11 -7.65 4.66
N PRO A 34 10.43 -8.62 5.31
CA PRO A 34 9.04 -9.02 5.11
C PRO A 34 8.08 -8.10 5.88
N SER A 35 7.05 -7.56 5.22
CA SER A 35 6.02 -6.78 5.91
C SER A 35 4.66 -6.91 5.26
N LEU A 36 3.58 -6.66 6.02
CA LEU A 36 2.23 -6.59 5.46
C LEU A 36 2.05 -5.42 4.51
N SER A 37 2.84 -4.35 4.69
CA SER A 37 2.79 -3.17 3.83
C SER A 37 3.31 -3.44 2.41
N GLU A 38 4.05 -4.54 2.22
CA GLU A 38 4.45 -5.04 0.89
C GLU A 38 3.24 -5.44 0.04
N LEU A 39 2.15 -5.90 0.66
CA LEU A 39 0.92 -6.25 -0.07
C LEU A 39 0.29 -5.04 -0.75
N LEU A 40 0.48 -3.83 -0.21
CA LEU A 40 -0.10 -2.63 -0.78
C LEU A 40 0.45 -2.35 -2.18
N ALA A 41 1.77 -2.31 -2.36
CA ALA A 41 2.39 -2.11 -3.67
C ALA A 41 2.29 -3.37 -4.55
N ARG A 42 2.51 -4.57 -3.98
CA ARG A 42 2.44 -5.84 -4.74
C ARG A 42 1.07 -6.17 -5.29
N GLN A 43 -0.01 -5.67 -4.69
CA GLN A 43 -1.36 -5.87 -5.20
C GLN A 43 -1.57 -5.15 -6.55
N PHE A 44 -0.83 -4.07 -6.78
CA PHE A 44 -0.94 -3.23 -7.98
C PHE A 44 0.14 -3.52 -9.02
N SER A 45 1.22 -4.21 -8.64
CA SER A 45 2.29 -4.62 -9.55
C SER A 45 1.96 -5.87 -10.39
N ARG A 46 0.71 -6.08 -10.80
CA ARG A 46 0.24 -7.23 -11.57
C ARG A 46 -0.49 -6.82 -12.84
#